data_AF-A0A1G3XWQ2-F1
#
_entry.id   AF-A0A1G3XWQ2-F1
#
_cell.length_a   1.000
_cell.length_b   1.000
_cell.length_c   1.000
_cell.angle_alpha   90.00
_cell.angle_beta   90.00
_cell.angle_gamma   90.00
#
_symmetry.space_group_name_H-M   'P 1'
#
loop_
_entity.id
_entity.type
_entity.pdbx_description
1 polymer ?
#
loop_
_entity_poly.entity_id
_entity_poly.type
_entity_poly.pdbx_seq_one_letter_code
_entity_poly.pdbx_strand_id
1 'polypeptide(L)'
;MKKGLQLRRVLQIAISCLMLVIFFTLNSFAGEAEEVAWSSILPEDNNISFQQQRVINSLEATLIELDSVITKNIHEGKISDDTDFTQDKDVSLVYDYLVYHVYEIMKVDRKIREEFALQESSFGKVTEASDVVKQFHIIKTDYEKKGKNFFSSLDGLKRAILVKDLKAKAKDLKSTIGELRSVMNLYSSYRIAIATR
;
A
#
# COMPACT_ATOMS: atom_id res chain seq x y z
N MET A 1 -22.27 -20.90 -45.91
CA MET A 1 -22.10 -19.63 -45.16
C MET A 1 -22.59 -19.64 -43.70
N LYS A 2 -23.55 -20.48 -43.26
CA LYS A 2 -24.05 -20.47 -41.86
C LYS A 2 -23.02 -20.90 -40.79
N LYS A 3 -22.10 -21.83 -41.11
CA LYS A 3 -21.10 -22.35 -40.14
C LYS A 3 -20.05 -21.32 -39.72
N GLY A 4 -19.60 -20.45 -40.63
CA GLY A 4 -18.64 -19.38 -40.31
C GLY A 4 -19.23 -18.26 -39.44
N LEU A 5 -20.52 -17.95 -39.64
CA LEU A 5 -21.23 -16.98 -38.81
C LEU A 5 -21.46 -17.50 -37.38
N GLN A 6 -21.75 -18.81 -37.24
CA GLN A 6 -21.87 -19.46 -35.94
C GLN A 6 -20.53 -19.53 -35.20
N LEU A 7 -19.43 -19.87 -35.89
CA LEU A 7 -18.10 -19.88 -35.29
C LEU A 7 -17.67 -18.50 -34.79
N ARG A 8 -17.95 -17.44 -35.56
CA ARG A 8 -17.64 -16.05 -35.17
C ARG A 8 -18.43 -15.61 -33.94
N ARG A 9 -19.71 -16.01 -33.82
CA ARG A 9 -20.54 -15.74 -32.64
C ARG A 9 -20.06 -16.51 -31.41
N VAL A 10 -19.70 -17.78 -31.56
CA VAL A 10 -19.15 -18.60 -30.46
C VAL A 10 -17.83 -18.00 -29.96
N LEU A 11 -16.95 -17.60 -30.87
CA LEU A 11 -15.68 -16.97 -30.51
C LEU A 11 -15.89 -15.63 -29.81
N GLN A 12 -16.84 -14.82 -30.28
CA GLN A 12 -17.14 -13.53 -29.67
C GLN A 12 -17.74 -13.69 -28.27
N ILE A 13 -18.64 -14.68 -28.07
CA ILE A 13 -19.17 -15.02 -26.75
C ILE A 13 -18.05 -15.51 -25.83
N ALA A 14 -17.16 -16.37 -26.31
CA ALA A 14 -16.03 -16.88 -25.53
C ALA A 14 -15.08 -15.74 -25.10
N ILE A 15 -14.78 -14.79 -25.98
CA ILE A 15 -13.96 -13.62 -25.68
C ILE A 15 -14.66 -12.71 -24.66
N SER A 16 -15.96 -12.46 -24.83
CA SER A 16 -16.74 -11.65 -23.88
C SER A 16 -16.83 -12.31 -22.50
N CYS A 17 -17.00 -13.64 -22.43
CA CYS A 17 -16.96 -14.39 -21.19
C CYS A 17 -15.58 -14.35 -20.54
N LEU A 18 -14.50 -14.48 -21.31
CA LEU A 18 -13.13 -14.36 -20.80
C LEU A 18 -12.87 -12.96 -20.20
N MET A 19 -13.29 -11.91 -20.91
CA MET A 19 -13.17 -10.52 -20.44
C MET A 19 -14.01 -10.28 -19.18
N LEU A 20 -15.21 -10.85 -19.08
CA LEU A 20 -16.03 -10.80 -17.87
C LEU A 20 -15.34 -11.52 -16.70
N VAL A 21 -14.79 -12.70 -16.91
CA VAL A 21 -14.06 -13.44 -15.87
C VAL A 21 -12.84 -12.65 -15.41
N ILE A 22 -12.04 -12.09 -16.33
CA ILE A 22 -10.89 -11.25 -15.99
C ILE A 22 -11.32 -9.99 -15.22
N PHE A 23 -12.41 -9.35 -15.65
CA PHE A 23 -12.94 -8.17 -14.96
C PHE A 23 -13.43 -8.53 -13.55
N PHE A 24 -14.15 -9.64 -13.39
CA PHE A 24 -14.60 -10.10 -12.08
C PHE A 24 -13.43 -10.53 -11.20
N THR A 25 -12.43 -11.25 -11.70
CA THR A 25 -11.28 -11.67 -10.90
C THR A 25 -10.39 -10.49 -10.48
N LEU A 26 -10.18 -9.50 -11.35
CA LEU A 26 -9.46 -8.27 -10.99
C LEU A 26 -10.22 -7.45 -9.96
N ASN A 27 -11.55 -7.38 -10.04
CA ASN A 27 -12.38 -6.66 -9.07
C ASN A 27 -12.64 -7.46 -7.78
N SER A 28 -12.66 -8.79 -7.81
CA SER A 28 -12.82 -9.63 -6.62
C SER A 28 -11.51 -9.75 -5.84
N PHE A 29 -10.34 -9.74 -6.49
CA PHE A 29 -9.06 -9.54 -5.79
C PHE A 29 -8.92 -8.11 -5.21
N ALA A 30 -9.57 -7.11 -5.81
CA ALA A 30 -9.61 -5.76 -5.27
C ALA A 30 -10.67 -5.59 -4.16
N GLY A 31 -11.79 -6.33 -4.21
CA GLY A 31 -12.94 -6.19 -3.32
C GLY A 31 -13.06 -7.21 -2.18
N GLU A 32 -12.51 -8.42 -2.30
CA GLU A 32 -12.53 -9.40 -1.19
C GLU A 32 -11.36 -9.23 -0.21
N ALA A 33 -10.33 -8.48 -0.58
CA ALA A 33 -9.35 -7.95 0.37
C ALA A 33 -9.93 -6.85 1.28
N GLU A 34 -11.13 -6.36 0.97
CA GLU A 34 -11.79 -5.23 1.64
C GLU A 34 -12.63 -5.64 2.87
N GLU A 35 -12.89 -6.94 3.08
CA GLU A 35 -13.81 -7.38 4.15
C GLU A 35 -13.29 -8.50 5.08
N VAL A 36 -12.00 -8.84 5.03
CA VAL A 36 -11.43 -9.46 6.23
C VAL A 36 -11.30 -8.34 7.27
N ALA A 37 -12.16 -8.39 8.28
CA ALA A 37 -12.10 -7.53 9.46
C ALA A 37 -10.83 -7.86 10.29
N TRP A 38 -9.65 -7.63 9.72
CA TRP A 38 -8.37 -7.81 10.40
C TRP A 38 -8.20 -6.81 11.54
N SER A 39 -9.11 -5.84 11.72
CA SER A 39 -9.25 -5.08 12.96
C SER A 39 -9.37 -6.00 14.19
N SER A 40 -9.86 -7.23 14.01
CA SER A 40 -9.94 -8.25 15.08
C SER A 40 -8.63 -8.98 15.39
N ILE A 41 -7.61 -8.90 14.52
CA ILE A 41 -6.41 -9.77 14.60
C ILE A 41 -5.18 -9.03 15.16
N LEU A 42 -5.14 -7.70 15.10
CA LEU A 42 -3.95 -6.93 15.50
C LEU A 42 -4.21 -6.11 16.76
N PRO A 43 -3.27 -6.06 17.72
CA PRO A 43 -3.42 -5.26 18.93
C PRO A 43 -3.57 -3.78 18.57
N GLU A 44 -4.74 -3.22 18.89
CA GLU A 44 -4.99 -1.80 18.80
C GLU A 44 -4.26 -1.09 19.95
N ASP A 45 -3.02 -0.65 19.71
CA ASP A 45 -2.49 0.47 20.50
C ASP A 45 -3.41 1.70 20.32
N ASN A 46 -3.82 2.28 21.44
CA ASN A 46 -4.64 3.50 21.45
C ASN A 46 -3.87 4.75 20.96
N ASN A 47 -2.54 4.65 20.83
CA ASN A 47 -1.71 5.76 20.36
C ASN A 47 -1.30 5.58 18.89
N ILE A 48 -2.02 6.24 17.99
CA ILE A 48 -1.76 6.27 16.55
C ILE A 48 -0.31 6.65 16.22
N SER A 49 0.31 7.56 16.98
CA SER A 49 1.70 8.00 16.74
C SER A 49 2.72 6.91 17.05
N PHE A 50 2.48 6.11 18.09
CA PHE A 50 3.32 4.96 18.41
C PHE A 50 3.15 3.83 17.38
N GLN A 51 1.90 3.58 16.94
CA GLN A 51 1.62 2.64 15.86
C GLN A 51 2.32 3.05 14.55
N GLN A 52 2.26 4.32 14.17
CA GLN A 52 2.93 4.87 12.99
C GLN A 52 4.42 4.54 13.00
N GLN A 53 5.11 4.88 14.09
CA GLN A 53 6.55 4.65 14.21
C GLN A 53 6.89 3.17 14.18
N ARG A 54 6.16 2.33 14.93
CA ARG A 54 6.38 0.88 14.95
C ARG A 54 6.26 0.30 13.54
N VAL A 55 5.15 0.58 12.86
CA VAL A 55 4.85 -0.03 11.57
C VAL A 55 5.80 0.47 10.48
N ILE A 56 6.14 1.76 10.45
CA ILE A 56 7.16 2.27 9.50
C ILE A 56 8.50 1.59 9.73
N ASN A 57 8.94 1.47 10.99
CA ASN A 57 10.22 0.85 11.31
C ASN A 57 10.25 -0.63 10.93
N SER A 58 9.16 -1.36 11.19
CA SER A 58 9.01 -2.75 10.76
C SER A 58 9.04 -2.87 9.24
N LEU A 59 8.34 -1.99 8.51
CA LEU A 59 8.31 -2.03 7.05
C LEU A 59 9.70 -1.73 6.44
N GLU A 60 10.44 -0.77 6.99
CA GLU A 60 11.83 -0.53 6.57
C GLU A 60 12.75 -1.70 6.91
N ALA A 61 12.57 -2.26 8.11
CA ALA A 61 13.07 -3.55 8.58
C ALA A 61 13.07 -4.60 7.47
N THR A 62 11.86 -4.93 7.06
CA THR A 62 11.56 -6.00 6.11
C THR A 62 12.02 -5.66 4.70
N LEU A 63 12.01 -4.39 4.28
CA LEU A 63 12.56 -4.00 2.98
C LEU A 63 14.07 -4.21 2.89
N ILE A 64 14.79 -3.91 3.98
CA ILE A 64 16.24 -4.18 4.06
C ILE A 64 16.50 -5.68 4.04
N GLU A 65 15.69 -6.45 4.78
CA GLU A 65 15.79 -7.91 4.80
C GLU A 65 15.50 -8.51 3.42
N LEU A 66 14.47 -8.03 2.71
CA LEU A 66 14.11 -8.52 1.39
C LEU A 66 15.24 -8.31 0.38
N ASP A 67 15.84 -7.11 0.37
CA ASP A 67 16.99 -6.79 -0.48
C ASP A 67 18.20 -7.69 -0.17
N SER A 68 18.46 -7.94 1.12
CA SER A 68 19.52 -8.83 1.59
C SER A 68 19.30 -10.28 1.15
N VAL A 69 18.09 -10.82 1.34
CA VAL A 69 17.75 -12.21 1.00
C VAL A 69 17.73 -12.43 -0.50
N ILE A 70 17.24 -11.48 -1.29
CA ILE A 70 17.34 -11.53 -2.76
C ILE A 70 18.81 -11.54 -3.18
N THR A 71 19.62 -10.62 -2.66
CA THR A 71 21.05 -10.53 -3.02
C THR A 71 21.81 -11.80 -2.67
N LYS A 72 21.58 -12.35 -1.47
CA LYS A 72 22.18 -13.60 -1.01
C LYS A 72 21.79 -14.77 -1.92
N ASN A 73 20.51 -14.95 -2.22
CA ASN A 73 20.04 -16.09 -3.02
C ASN A 73 20.50 -15.99 -4.49
N ILE A 74 20.67 -14.78 -5.04
CA ILE A 74 21.32 -14.59 -6.34
C ILE A 74 22.79 -15.01 -6.28
N HIS A 75 23.52 -14.55 -5.26
CA HIS A 75 24.94 -14.88 -5.09
C HIS A 75 25.18 -16.39 -4.90
N GLU A 76 24.29 -17.07 -4.18
CA GLU A 76 24.32 -18.51 -3.96
C GLU A 76 23.82 -19.32 -5.18
N GLY A 77 23.37 -18.66 -6.24
CA GLY A 77 22.87 -19.31 -7.46
C GLY A 77 21.55 -20.06 -7.28
N LYS A 78 20.83 -19.80 -6.19
CA LYS A 78 19.52 -20.41 -5.89
C LYS A 78 18.41 -19.79 -6.73
N ILE A 79 18.54 -18.50 -7.01
CA ILE A 79 17.68 -17.74 -7.91
C ILE A 79 18.55 -16.94 -8.90
N SER A 80 17.98 -16.57 -10.04
CA SER A 80 18.55 -15.61 -10.98
C SER A 80 17.75 -14.31 -10.95
N ASP A 81 18.28 -13.24 -11.54
CA ASP A 81 17.53 -11.99 -11.70
C ASP A 81 16.23 -12.18 -12.52
N ASP A 82 16.12 -13.25 -13.33
CA ASP A 82 14.94 -13.61 -14.13
C ASP A 82 14.08 -14.73 -13.51
N THR A 83 14.37 -15.12 -12.27
CA THR A 83 13.62 -16.19 -11.57
C THR A 83 12.34 -15.63 -10.96
N ASP A 84 11.30 -16.46 -10.93
CA ASP A 84 10.10 -16.17 -10.15
C ASP A 84 10.43 -16.24 -8.65
N PHE A 85 10.55 -15.08 -8.02
CA PHE A 85 10.98 -14.92 -6.63
C PHE A 85 10.06 -15.61 -5.62
N THR A 86 8.80 -15.94 -5.98
CA THR A 86 7.86 -16.64 -5.09
C THR A 86 8.17 -18.14 -4.96
N GLN A 87 9.07 -18.68 -5.78
CA GLN A 87 9.44 -20.10 -5.71
C GLN A 87 10.55 -20.37 -4.69
N ASP A 88 11.30 -19.32 -4.31
CA ASP A 88 12.29 -19.40 -3.24
C ASP A 88 11.60 -19.16 -1.90
N LYS A 89 11.73 -20.12 -0.97
CA LYS A 89 11.04 -20.07 0.32
C LYS A 89 11.53 -18.92 1.20
N ASP A 90 12.81 -18.57 1.12
CA ASP A 90 13.39 -17.52 1.94
C ASP A 90 12.90 -16.15 1.45
N VAL A 91 12.92 -15.93 0.13
CA VAL A 91 12.41 -14.69 -0.49
C VAL A 91 10.90 -14.56 -0.30
N SER A 92 10.14 -15.64 -0.51
CA SER A 92 8.68 -15.64 -0.33
C SER A 92 8.27 -15.30 1.10
N LEU A 93 8.97 -15.84 2.10
CA LEU A 93 8.64 -15.57 3.50
C LEU A 93 8.81 -14.08 3.84
N VAL A 94 9.94 -13.48 3.44
CA VAL A 94 10.19 -12.06 3.71
C VAL A 94 9.22 -11.17 2.91
N TYR A 95 8.85 -11.58 1.70
CA TYR A 95 7.81 -10.93 0.92
C TYR A 95 6.44 -10.96 1.63
N ASP A 96 6.05 -12.09 2.22
CA ASP A 96 4.79 -12.19 2.96
C ASP A 96 4.77 -11.26 4.19
N TYR A 97 5.89 -11.17 4.92
CA TYR A 97 6.05 -10.18 6.00
C TYR A 97 5.96 -8.74 5.50
N LEU A 98 6.51 -8.46 4.30
CA LEU A 98 6.42 -7.13 3.70
C LEU A 98 4.95 -6.77 3.43
N VAL A 99 4.19 -7.70 2.86
CA VAL A 99 2.74 -7.52 2.62
C VAL A 99 1.99 -7.28 3.93
N TYR A 100 2.32 -8.03 4.98
CA TYR A 100 1.74 -7.85 6.30
C TYR A 100 1.98 -6.44 6.86
N HIS A 101 3.22 -5.92 6.80
CA HIS A 101 3.52 -4.57 7.29
C HIS A 101 2.93 -3.47 6.42
N VAL A 102 2.79 -3.69 5.10
CA VAL A 102 2.05 -2.80 4.21
C VAL A 102 0.60 -2.67 4.65
N TYR A 103 -0.02 -3.79 5.01
CA TYR A 103 -1.38 -3.80 5.51
C TYR A 103 -1.53 -3.03 6.83
N GLU A 104 -0.56 -3.15 7.74
CA GLU A 104 -0.51 -2.35 8.96
C GLU A 104 -0.42 -0.84 8.66
N ILE A 105 0.36 -0.43 7.65
CA ILE A 105 0.44 0.98 7.22
C ILE A 105 -0.91 1.46 6.68
N MET A 106 -1.60 0.65 5.87
CA MET A 106 -2.92 1.01 5.34
C MET A 106 -3.94 1.27 6.46
N LYS A 107 -3.91 0.48 7.54
CA LYS A 107 -4.76 0.71 8.72
C LYS A 107 -4.46 2.04 9.39
N VAL A 108 -3.18 2.35 9.58
CA VAL A 108 -2.73 3.61 10.17
C VAL A 108 -3.13 4.79 9.29
N ASP A 109 -2.94 4.69 7.97
CA ASP A 109 -3.36 5.70 7.00
C ASP A 109 -4.86 5.98 7.07
N ARG A 110 -5.68 4.92 7.13
CA ARG A 110 -7.13 5.06 7.28
C ARG A 110 -7.50 5.86 8.53
N LYS A 111 -6.92 5.52 9.69
CA LYS A 111 -7.15 6.26 10.95
C LYS A 111 -6.77 7.73 10.83
N ILE A 112 -5.63 8.04 10.20
CA ILE A 112 -5.18 9.42 9.97
C ILE A 112 -6.17 10.18 9.09
N ARG A 113 -6.66 9.56 8.02
CA ARG A 113 -7.67 10.16 7.13
C ARG A 113 -9.01 10.39 7.83
N GLU A 114 -9.44 9.46 8.68
CA GLU A 114 -10.62 9.62 9.52
C GLU A 114 -10.45 10.81 10.49
N GLU A 115 -9.29 10.95 11.14
CA GLU A 115 -8.97 12.11 11.97
C GLU A 115 -8.98 13.43 11.18
N PHE A 116 -8.43 13.45 9.97
CA PHE A 116 -8.53 14.61 9.09
C PHE A 116 -9.98 14.97 8.76
N ALA A 117 -10.82 13.98 8.41
CA ALA A 117 -12.22 14.22 8.08
C ALA A 117 -13.02 14.76 9.28
N LEU A 118 -12.80 14.19 10.47
CA LEU A 118 -13.42 14.67 11.70
C LEU A 118 -12.99 16.10 12.01
N GLN A 119 -11.70 16.39 11.92
CA GLN A 119 -11.18 17.72 12.21
C GLN A 119 -11.68 18.76 11.18
N GLU A 120 -11.71 18.41 9.90
CA GLU A 120 -12.27 19.24 8.83
C GLU A 120 -13.75 19.56 9.07
N SER A 121 -14.54 18.56 9.49
CA SER A 121 -15.95 18.75 9.82
C SER A 121 -16.18 19.67 11.03
N SER A 122 -15.21 19.72 11.96
CA SER A 122 -15.32 20.52 13.18
C SER A 122 -15.03 22.02 12.97
N PHE A 123 -14.40 22.41 11.86
CA PHE A 123 -14.18 23.82 11.52
C PHE A 123 -15.48 24.57 11.19
N GLY A 124 -16.58 23.88 10.86
CA GLY A 124 -17.86 24.51 10.52
C GLY A 124 -17.77 25.49 9.33
N LYS A 125 -18.74 26.42 9.21
CA LYS A 125 -18.66 27.57 8.27
C LYS A 125 -17.74 28.69 8.78
N VAL A 126 -16.94 28.44 9.82
CA VAL A 126 -16.14 29.45 10.49
C VAL A 126 -14.83 29.63 9.71
N THR A 127 -14.85 30.66 8.88
CA THR A 127 -13.72 31.36 8.22
C THR A 127 -12.41 30.59 8.13
N GLU A 128 -12.11 30.14 6.91
CA GLU A 128 -10.83 29.64 6.35
C GLU A 128 -9.59 30.53 6.65
N ALA A 129 -9.74 31.62 7.39
CA ALA A 129 -8.72 32.64 7.63
C ALA A 129 -7.81 32.37 8.84
N SER A 130 -8.19 31.46 9.76
CA SER A 130 -7.35 31.14 10.94
C SER A 130 -6.07 30.40 10.54
N ASP A 131 -4.93 30.79 11.09
CA ASP A 131 -3.64 30.15 10.83
C ASP A 131 -3.64 28.66 11.19
N VAL A 132 -4.49 28.25 12.14
CA VAL A 132 -4.69 26.84 12.51
C VAL A 132 -5.36 26.04 11.38
N VAL A 133 -6.36 26.63 10.72
CA VAL A 133 -7.08 26.00 9.59
C VAL A 133 -6.17 25.94 8.36
N LYS A 134 -5.38 26.98 8.11
CA LYS A 134 -4.36 26.96 7.04
C LYS A 134 -3.31 25.88 7.27
N GLN A 135 -2.77 25.80 8.50
CA GLN A 135 -1.78 24.79 8.85
C GLN A 135 -2.35 23.37 8.72
N PHE A 136 -3.61 23.15 9.13
CA PHE A 136 -4.33 21.90 8.91
C PHE A 136 -4.33 21.51 7.42
N HIS A 137 -4.78 22.40 6.52
CA HIS A 137 -4.89 22.09 5.10
C HIS A 137 -3.53 21.86 4.44
N ILE A 138 -2.48 22.57 4.86
CA ILE A 138 -1.11 22.32 4.38
C ILE A 138 -0.67 20.90 4.74
N ILE A 139 -0.85 20.50 5.99
CA ILE A 139 -0.44 19.18 6.49
C ILE A 139 -1.26 18.08 5.83
N LYS A 140 -2.58 18.23 5.76
CA LYS A 140 -3.48 17.28 5.08
C LYS A 140 -3.06 17.09 3.62
N THR A 141 -2.83 18.18 2.89
CA THR A 141 -2.45 18.13 1.46
C THR A 141 -1.09 17.45 1.27
N ASP A 142 -0.08 17.79 2.08
CA ASP A 142 1.24 17.17 1.99
C ASP A 142 1.18 15.66 2.33
N TYR A 143 0.41 15.31 3.37
CA TYR A 143 0.14 13.93 3.76
C TYR A 143 -0.52 13.13 2.63
N GLU A 144 -1.62 13.62 2.07
CA GLU A 144 -2.34 12.93 1.01
C GLU A 144 -1.50 12.75 -0.25
N LYS A 145 -0.70 13.77 -0.62
CA LYS A 145 0.20 13.72 -1.77
C LYS A 145 1.29 12.67 -1.60
N LYS A 146 2.02 12.71 -0.48
CA LYS A 146 3.13 11.77 -0.21
C LYS A 146 2.63 10.36 0.06
N GLY A 147 1.50 10.23 0.77
CA GLY A 147 0.81 8.95 0.95
C GLY A 147 0.44 8.33 -0.40
N LYS A 148 -0.13 9.10 -1.33
CA LYS A 148 -0.45 8.62 -2.68
C LYS A 148 0.77 8.10 -3.44
N ASN A 149 1.91 8.78 -3.36
CA ASN A 149 3.15 8.33 -3.99
C ASN A 149 3.60 6.95 -3.46
N PHE A 150 3.55 6.78 -2.14
CA PHE A 150 3.89 5.52 -1.49
C PHE A 150 2.93 4.39 -1.89
N PHE A 151 1.61 4.60 -1.78
CA PHE A 151 0.62 3.57 -2.15
C PHE A 151 0.65 3.23 -3.65
N SER A 152 0.93 4.21 -4.51
CA SER A 152 1.15 3.95 -5.94
C SER A 152 2.40 3.08 -6.20
N SER A 153 3.44 3.21 -5.36
CA SER A 153 4.65 2.39 -5.46
C SER A 153 4.42 0.97 -4.97
N LEU A 154 3.54 0.78 -3.98
CA LEU A 154 3.07 -0.54 -3.54
C LEU A 154 2.31 -1.30 -4.63
N ASP A 155 1.46 -0.61 -5.38
CA ASP A 155 0.78 -1.23 -6.54
C ASP A 155 1.79 -1.65 -7.61
N GLY A 156 2.89 -0.90 -7.77
CA GLY A 156 4.04 -1.30 -8.57
C GLY A 156 4.70 -2.58 -8.06
N LEU A 157 4.91 -2.71 -6.75
CA LEU A 157 5.48 -3.90 -6.11
C LEU A 157 4.59 -5.14 -6.30
N LYS A 158 3.27 -5.02 -6.11
CA LYS A 158 2.31 -6.12 -6.35
C LYS A 158 2.40 -6.64 -7.79
N ARG A 159 2.54 -5.73 -8.76
CA ARG A 159 2.72 -6.11 -10.18
C ARG A 159 4.10 -6.69 -10.45
N ALA A 160 5.13 -6.27 -9.71
CA ALA A 160 6.51 -6.72 -9.88
C ALA A 160 6.68 -8.23 -9.71
N ILE A 161 5.87 -8.85 -8.86
CA ILE A 161 5.85 -10.30 -8.64
C ILE A 161 5.44 -11.02 -9.92
N LEU A 162 4.46 -10.46 -10.65
CA LEU A 162 3.94 -11.05 -11.88
C LEU A 162 4.92 -10.91 -13.06
N VAL A 163 5.83 -9.93 -13.01
CA VAL A 163 6.77 -9.61 -14.10
C VAL A 163 8.24 -9.81 -13.71
N LYS A 164 8.50 -10.40 -12.53
CA LYS A 164 9.84 -10.73 -12.01
C LYS A 164 10.78 -9.54 -11.83
N ASP A 165 10.25 -8.36 -11.48
CA ASP A 165 11.02 -7.12 -11.30
C ASP A 165 11.09 -6.67 -9.82
N LEU A 166 11.08 -7.65 -8.91
CA LEU A 166 10.92 -7.43 -7.47
C LEU A 166 12.04 -6.54 -6.90
N LYS A 167 13.27 -6.69 -7.40
CA LYS A 167 14.46 -5.96 -6.95
C LYS A 167 14.38 -4.46 -7.25
N ALA A 168 14.02 -4.09 -8.49
CA ALA A 168 13.85 -2.67 -8.84
C ALA A 168 12.70 -2.04 -8.05
N LYS A 169 11.60 -2.77 -7.87
CA LYS A 169 10.43 -2.27 -7.13
C LYS A 169 10.62 -2.20 -5.62
N ALA A 170 11.43 -3.09 -5.03
CA ALA A 170 11.85 -2.95 -3.64
C ALA A 170 12.67 -1.65 -3.43
N LYS A 171 13.55 -1.31 -4.38
CA LYS A 171 14.32 -0.06 -4.35
C LYS A 171 13.42 1.18 -4.48
N ASP A 172 12.47 1.18 -5.41
CA ASP A 172 11.49 2.26 -5.57
C ASP A 172 10.68 2.45 -4.27
N LEU A 173 10.25 1.35 -3.66
CA LEU A 173 9.48 1.38 -2.41
C LEU A 173 10.32 1.90 -1.23
N LYS A 174 11.61 1.54 -1.15
CA LYS A 174 12.55 2.07 -0.16
C LYS A 174 12.79 3.58 -0.32
N SER A 175 12.66 4.13 -1.53
CA SER A 175 12.69 5.58 -1.72
C SER A 175 11.42 6.25 -1.17
N THR A 176 10.25 5.68 -1.45
CA THR A 176 8.96 6.29 -1.07
C THR A 176 8.59 6.12 0.40
N ILE A 177 9.12 5.09 1.08
CA ILE A 177 8.91 4.93 2.54
C ILE A 177 9.56 6.06 3.34
N GLY A 178 10.66 6.64 2.86
CA GLY A 178 11.28 7.81 3.48
C GLY A 178 10.38 9.04 3.44
N GLU A 179 9.70 9.26 2.31
CA GLU A 179 8.70 10.33 2.16
C GLU A 179 7.49 10.09 3.08
N LEU A 180 7.03 8.83 3.17
CA LEU A 180 5.92 8.45 4.04
C LEU A 180 6.28 8.67 5.52
N ARG A 181 7.46 8.23 5.96
CA ARG A 181 7.97 8.47 7.31
C ARG A 181 8.00 9.96 7.64
N SER A 182 8.55 10.76 6.74
CA SER A 182 8.63 12.21 6.93
C SER A 182 7.26 12.82 7.18
N VAL A 183 6.26 12.44 6.38
CA VAL A 183 4.93 13.03 6.49
C VAL A 183 4.12 12.50 7.68
N MET A 184 4.28 11.23 8.04
CA MET A 184 3.68 10.67 9.26
C MET A 184 4.26 11.32 10.52
N ASN A 185 5.56 11.61 10.55
CA ASN A 185 6.19 12.35 11.64
C ASN A 185 5.66 13.78 11.74
N LEU A 186 5.53 14.49 10.61
CA LEU A 186 4.97 15.84 10.57
C LEU A 186 3.53 15.86 11.11
N TYR A 187 2.71 14.89 10.71
CA TYR A 187 1.35 14.72 11.21
C TYR A 187 1.33 14.44 12.72
N SER A 188 2.19 13.55 13.22
CA SER A 188 2.32 13.29 14.66
C SER A 188 2.72 14.54 15.45
N SER A 189 3.68 15.33 14.96
CA SER A 189 4.06 16.61 15.59
C SER A 189 2.89 17.61 15.63
N TYR A 190 2.09 17.65 14.57
CA TYR A 190 0.89 18.48 14.50
C TYR A 190 -0.18 18.07 15.51
N ARG A 191 -0.47 16.76 15.65
CA ARG A 191 -1.39 16.26 16.68
C ARG A 191 -0.95 16.65 18.08
N ILE A 192 0.34 16.51 18.40
CA ILE A 192 0.89 16.91 19.70
C ILE A 192 0.71 18.41 19.91
N ALA A 193 1.02 19.23 18.90
CA ALA A 193 0.89 20.69 18.98
C ALA A 193 -0.55 21.15 19.19
N ILE A 194 -1.55 20.45 18.65
CA ILE A 194 -2.96 20.73 18.92
C ILE A 194 -3.34 20.28 20.32
N ALA A 195 -2.96 19.06 20.74
CA ALA A 195 -3.32 18.54 22.06
C ALA A 195 -2.70 19.34 23.22
N THR A 196 -1.62 20.07 22.96
CA THR A 196 -0.93 20.92 23.95
C THR A 196 -1.52 22.34 24.02
N ARG A 197 -2.43 22.71 23.11
CA ARG A 197 -3.14 24.00 23.12
C ARG A 197 -4.47 23.88 23.85
#